data_AF-A0A7X9DBT6-F1
#
_entry.id   AF-A0A7X9DBT6-F1
#
_cell.length_a   1.000
_cell.length_b   1.000
_cell.length_c   1.000
_cell.angle_alpha   90.00
_cell.angle_beta   90.00
_cell.angle_gamma   90.00
#
_symmetry.space_group_name_H-M   'P 1'
#
loop_
_entity.id
_entity.type
_entity.pdbx_description
1 polymer ?
#
loop_
_entity_poly.entity_id
_entity_poly.type
_entity_poly.pdbx_seq_one_letter_code
_entity_poly.pdbx_strand_id
1 'polypeptide(L)'
;MTIKIDEEYRSQRVFSVKLIILRQFLFSKEKSSEIIKRYSNIYSLSDKDSKEMQSILVKGKDELIKIFNQSVNNFISGKYLREIQNPDLIKYSYEYQKNNFIKEIANYVKRYGLKIPLHSEYDAFLFGENPAKINFVETLIALEFENLISIISLQEGVSKPHKNTYQGWEIPSMGQTRSDFITFQVPTATIKLKRKLINLIEPNLSYESFRLSFKGKEILIPEGDQDALCKVLFRDKKSMLKHWSYDEILEAWGGNYENKDAWRKVYNAGREINKKVAISTTIDDLIGVKTKTTFVNPKYLPSQAK
;
A
#
# COMPACT_ATOMS: atom_id res chain seq x y z
N MET A 1 18.51 19.79 -17.52
CA MET A 1 18.20 18.47 -16.92
C MET A 1 16.72 18.37 -16.55
N THR A 2 16.14 19.39 -15.92
CA THR A 2 14.70 19.50 -15.57
C THR A 2 13.74 19.37 -16.77
N ILE A 3 14.05 20.00 -17.90
CA ILE A 3 13.20 19.99 -19.11
C ILE A 3 12.99 18.56 -19.67
N LYS A 4 14.04 17.72 -19.65
CA LYS A 4 13.94 16.33 -20.13
C LYS A 4 13.11 15.45 -19.19
N ILE A 5 13.21 15.72 -17.88
CA ILE A 5 12.39 15.06 -16.85
C ILE A 5 10.90 15.41 -17.04
N ASP A 6 10.60 16.66 -17.39
CA ASP A 6 9.22 17.12 -17.62
C ASP A 6 8.62 16.52 -18.91
N GLU A 7 9.41 16.30 -19.96
CA GLU A 7 8.96 15.62 -21.19
C GLU A 7 8.72 14.10 -20.99
N GLU A 8 9.61 13.42 -20.28
CA GLU A 8 9.43 12.01 -19.90
C GLU A 8 8.18 11.84 -19.00
N TYR A 9 7.96 12.78 -18.08
CA TYR A 9 6.77 12.82 -17.23
C TYR A 9 5.49 13.16 -18.02
N ARG A 10 5.56 14.04 -19.02
CA ARG A 10 4.42 14.35 -19.90
C ARG A 10 3.95 13.12 -20.67
N SER A 11 4.89 12.30 -21.16
CA SER A 11 4.59 11.05 -21.86
C SER A 11 3.88 10.04 -20.92
N GLN A 12 4.33 9.96 -19.67
CA GLN A 12 3.67 9.18 -18.62
C GLN A 12 2.25 9.71 -18.33
N ARG A 13 2.05 11.03 -18.29
CA ARG A 13 0.75 11.67 -18.04
C ARG A 13 -0.27 11.37 -19.14
N VAL A 14 0.12 11.39 -20.41
CA VAL A 14 -0.79 11.03 -21.52
C VAL A 14 -1.23 9.56 -21.42
N PHE A 15 -0.30 8.67 -21.09
CA PHE A 15 -0.60 7.27 -20.83
C PHE A 15 -1.55 7.08 -19.63
N SER A 16 -1.32 7.80 -18.54
CA SER A 16 -2.16 7.85 -17.35
C SER A 16 -3.60 8.23 -17.69
N VAL A 17 -3.79 9.30 -18.46
CA VAL A 17 -5.13 9.76 -18.92
C VAL A 17 -5.84 8.70 -19.77
N LYS A 18 -5.09 7.98 -20.63
CA LYS A 18 -5.62 6.85 -21.41
C LYS A 18 -6.22 5.77 -20.54
N LEU A 19 -5.54 5.43 -19.44
CA LEU A 19 -6.01 4.41 -18.50
C LEU A 19 -7.31 4.83 -17.83
N ILE A 20 -7.40 6.09 -17.39
CA ILE A 20 -8.58 6.64 -16.72
C ILE A 20 -9.79 6.66 -17.67
N ILE A 21 -9.61 7.18 -18.89
CA ILE A 21 -10.67 7.24 -19.90
C ILE A 21 -11.18 5.84 -20.24
N LEU A 22 -10.27 4.87 -20.48
CA LEU A 22 -10.66 3.49 -20.78
C LEU A 22 -11.45 2.86 -19.64
N ARG A 23 -11.01 3.07 -18.39
CA ARG A 23 -11.76 2.61 -17.22
C ARG A 23 -13.15 3.22 -17.17
N GLN A 24 -13.26 4.55 -17.25
CA GLN A 24 -14.55 5.22 -17.16
C GLN A 24 -15.47 4.75 -18.28
N PHE A 25 -14.97 4.59 -19.49
CA PHE A 25 -15.78 4.11 -20.61
C PHE A 25 -16.24 2.66 -20.45
N LEU A 26 -15.39 1.77 -19.94
CA LEU A 26 -15.72 0.35 -19.77
C LEU A 26 -16.69 0.07 -18.61
N PHE A 27 -16.62 0.89 -17.55
CA PHE A 27 -17.26 0.59 -16.26
C PHE A 27 -18.25 1.65 -15.77
N SER A 28 -18.36 2.80 -16.44
CA SER A 28 -19.42 3.78 -16.19
C SER A 28 -20.55 3.66 -17.23
N LYS A 29 -21.70 4.27 -16.94
CA LYS A 29 -22.80 4.42 -17.90
C LYS A 29 -22.72 5.74 -18.70
N GLU A 30 -21.60 6.45 -18.64
CA GLU A 30 -21.44 7.76 -19.30
C GLU A 30 -21.12 7.62 -20.80
N LYS A 31 -21.48 8.66 -21.59
CA LYS A 31 -21.19 8.69 -23.03
C LYS A 31 -19.71 9.00 -23.29
N SER A 32 -19.09 8.35 -24.29
CA SER A 32 -17.68 8.56 -24.67
C SER A 32 -17.31 10.02 -24.91
N SER A 33 -18.17 10.77 -25.58
CA SER A 33 -17.95 12.19 -25.91
C SER A 33 -17.85 13.07 -24.66
N GLU A 34 -18.63 12.76 -23.63
CA GLU A 34 -18.61 13.50 -22.35
C GLU A 34 -17.37 13.16 -21.55
N ILE A 35 -16.97 11.88 -21.53
CA ILE A 35 -15.72 11.43 -20.90
C ILE A 35 -14.52 12.11 -21.55
N ILE A 36 -14.37 12.03 -22.88
CA ILE A 36 -13.22 12.65 -23.58
C ILE A 36 -13.18 14.14 -23.33
N LYS A 37 -14.30 14.86 -23.48
CA LYS A 37 -14.34 16.31 -23.26
C LYS A 37 -13.90 16.69 -21.84
N ARG A 38 -14.35 15.94 -20.83
CA ARG A 38 -13.95 16.13 -19.43
C ARG A 38 -12.45 15.97 -19.25
N TYR A 39 -11.89 14.85 -19.72
CA TYR A 39 -10.48 14.53 -19.51
C TYR A 39 -9.53 15.33 -20.41
N SER A 40 -9.94 15.73 -21.62
CA SER A 40 -9.14 16.64 -22.47
C SER A 40 -8.95 18.00 -21.80
N ASN A 41 -9.98 18.55 -21.15
CA ASN A 41 -9.89 19.83 -20.45
C ASN A 41 -9.01 19.75 -19.19
N ILE A 42 -9.17 18.69 -18.39
CA ILE A 42 -8.45 18.54 -17.11
C ILE A 42 -6.96 18.27 -17.33
N TYR A 43 -6.63 17.50 -18.36
CA TYR A 43 -5.25 17.03 -18.57
C TYR A 43 -4.53 17.73 -19.73
N SER A 44 -5.17 18.72 -20.35
CA SER A 44 -4.60 19.47 -21.48
C SER A 44 -4.08 18.55 -22.59
N LEU A 45 -4.89 17.54 -22.96
CA LEU A 45 -4.54 16.62 -24.04
C LEU A 45 -4.31 17.39 -25.33
N SER A 46 -3.28 17.01 -26.10
CA SER A 46 -3.11 17.59 -27.44
C SER A 46 -4.24 17.12 -28.37
N ASP A 47 -4.45 17.83 -29.48
CA ASP A 47 -5.41 17.42 -30.51
C ASP A 47 -5.08 16.02 -31.06
N LYS A 48 -3.78 15.70 -31.15
CA LYS A 48 -3.30 14.40 -31.57
C LYS A 48 -3.73 13.31 -30.58
N ASP A 49 -3.50 13.52 -29.29
CA ASP A 49 -3.87 12.58 -28.23
C ASP A 49 -5.39 12.41 -28.16
N SER A 50 -6.14 13.51 -28.30
CA SER A 50 -7.61 13.48 -28.31
C SER A 50 -8.16 12.68 -29.49
N LYS A 51 -7.57 12.82 -30.69
CA LYS A 51 -7.94 12.01 -31.87
C LYS A 51 -7.60 10.54 -31.69
N GLU A 52 -6.42 10.23 -31.13
CA GLU A 52 -6.03 8.85 -30.80
C GLU A 52 -7.06 8.23 -29.84
N MET A 53 -7.45 8.93 -28.77
CA MET A 53 -8.48 8.45 -27.85
C MET A 53 -9.81 8.17 -28.53
N GLN A 54 -10.28 9.08 -29.38
CA GLN A 54 -11.53 8.89 -30.14
C GLN A 54 -11.48 7.62 -30.98
N SER A 55 -10.36 7.39 -31.69
CA SER A 55 -10.15 6.17 -32.49
C SER A 55 -10.16 4.88 -31.67
N ILE A 56 -9.82 4.96 -30.39
CA ILE A 56 -9.81 3.81 -29.50
C ILE A 56 -11.23 3.55 -28.98
N LEU A 57 -11.95 4.59 -28.57
CA LEU A 57 -13.30 4.44 -27.98
C LEU A 57 -14.39 3.98 -28.95
N VAL A 58 -14.13 4.00 -30.27
CA VAL A 58 -15.03 3.41 -31.27
C VAL A 58 -14.86 1.89 -31.42
N LYS A 59 -13.86 1.30 -30.78
CA LYS A 59 -13.60 -0.15 -30.82
C LYS A 59 -14.65 -0.94 -30.03
N GLY A 60 -14.76 -2.22 -30.34
CA GLY A 60 -15.65 -3.13 -29.61
C GLY A 60 -15.23 -3.31 -28.15
N LYS A 61 -16.19 -3.63 -27.28
CA LYS A 61 -15.97 -3.78 -25.82
C LYS A 61 -14.82 -4.74 -25.48
N ASP A 62 -14.73 -5.88 -26.17
CA ASP A 62 -13.68 -6.88 -25.91
C ASP A 62 -12.29 -6.38 -26.28
N GLU A 63 -12.20 -5.63 -27.39
CA GLU A 63 -10.95 -5.00 -27.80
C GLU A 63 -10.53 -3.91 -26.81
N LEU A 64 -11.49 -3.14 -26.29
CA LEU A 64 -11.24 -2.15 -25.25
C LEU A 64 -10.77 -2.79 -23.94
N ILE A 65 -11.36 -3.92 -23.53
CA ILE A 65 -10.88 -4.68 -22.36
C ILE A 65 -9.44 -5.14 -22.58
N LYS A 66 -9.11 -5.65 -23.78
CA LYS A 66 -7.75 -6.06 -24.12
C LYS A 66 -6.76 -4.89 -24.05
N ILE A 67 -7.10 -3.75 -24.63
CA ILE A 67 -6.29 -2.53 -24.58
C ILE A 67 -6.12 -2.04 -23.14
N PHE A 68 -7.20 -2.03 -22.35
CA PHE A 68 -7.17 -1.64 -20.95
C PHE A 68 -6.23 -2.53 -20.14
N ASN A 69 -6.40 -3.85 -20.22
CA ASN A 69 -5.55 -4.81 -19.51
C ASN A 69 -4.08 -4.68 -19.93
N GLN A 70 -3.81 -4.48 -21.23
CA GLN A 70 -2.45 -4.26 -21.72
C GLN A 70 -1.84 -2.98 -21.16
N SER A 71 -2.61 -1.89 -21.11
CA SER A 71 -2.16 -0.63 -20.50
C SER A 71 -1.86 -0.82 -19.02
N VAL A 72 -2.76 -1.40 -18.24
CA VAL A 72 -2.52 -1.66 -16.81
C VAL A 72 -1.25 -2.49 -16.61
N ASN A 73 -1.05 -3.54 -17.39
CA ASN A 73 0.15 -4.36 -17.33
C ASN A 73 1.43 -3.58 -17.68
N ASN A 74 1.41 -2.71 -18.69
CA ASN A 74 2.56 -1.86 -19.04
C ASN A 74 2.92 -0.90 -17.89
N PHE A 75 1.91 -0.39 -17.18
CA PHE A 75 2.13 0.45 -15.99
C PHE A 75 2.76 -0.34 -14.85
N ILE A 76 2.20 -1.51 -14.53
CA ILE A 76 2.70 -2.42 -13.49
C ILE A 76 4.14 -2.84 -13.78
N SER A 77 4.47 -3.19 -15.03
CA SER A 77 5.81 -3.63 -15.42
C SER A 77 6.83 -2.49 -15.52
N GLY A 78 6.39 -1.25 -15.31
CA GLY A 78 7.19 -0.04 -15.49
C GLY A 78 7.72 0.10 -16.91
N LYS A 79 6.99 -0.37 -17.94
CA LYS A 79 7.48 -0.40 -19.33
C LYS A 79 8.00 0.98 -19.76
N TYR A 80 7.22 2.02 -19.46
CA TYR A 80 7.56 3.42 -19.78
C TYR A 80 8.60 4.04 -18.84
N LEU A 81 8.93 3.38 -17.72
CA LEU A 81 9.99 3.81 -16.81
C LEU A 81 11.33 3.15 -17.13
N ARG A 82 11.33 1.99 -17.80
CA ARG A 82 12.57 1.31 -18.26
C ARG A 82 13.32 2.12 -19.33
N GLU A 83 12.58 2.92 -20.09
CA GLU A 83 13.14 3.83 -21.08
C GLU A 83 13.76 5.08 -20.43
N ILE A 84 13.49 5.30 -19.15
CA ILE A 84 13.95 6.46 -18.39
C ILE A 84 15.27 6.12 -17.68
N GLN A 85 16.31 6.90 -17.96
CA GLN A 85 17.65 6.70 -17.42
C GLN A 85 17.85 7.29 -16.01
N ASN A 86 16.87 8.01 -15.47
CA ASN A 86 17.01 8.72 -14.20
C ASN A 86 16.57 7.85 -13.00
N PRO A 87 17.49 7.48 -12.08
CA PRO A 87 17.17 6.67 -10.92
C PRO A 87 16.21 7.36 -9.93
N ASP A 88 16.12 8.69 -9.90
CA ASP A 88 15.17 9.41 -9.04
C ASP A 88 13.70 9.15 -9.42
N LEU A 89 13.46 8.68 -10.66
CA LEU A 89 12.12 8.39 -11.15
C LEU A 89 11.62 7.00 -10.72
N ILE A 90 12.45 6.17 -10.08
CA ILE A 90 12.04 4.89 -9.47
C ILE A 90 10.93 5.08 -8.44
N LYS A 91 10.90 6.23 -7.74
CA LYS A 91 9.84 6.59 -6.78
C LYS A 91 8.46 6.72 -7.43
N TYR A 92 8.38 6.82 -8.75
CA TYR A 92 7.12 6.87 -9.50
C TYR A 92 6.74 5.53 -10.14
N SER A 93 7.54 4.49 -9.93
CA SER A 93 7.19 3.12 -10.32
C SER A 93 5.99 2.60 -9.54
N TYR A 94 5.18 1.78 -10.21
CA TYR A 94 4.05 1.13 -9.56
C TYR A 94 4.50 0.29 -8.35
N GLU A 95 5.63 -0.41 -8.46
CA GLU A 95 6.16 -1.23 -7.37
C GLU A 95 6.47 -0.40 -6.11
N TYR A 96 7.17 0.73 -6.27
CA TYR A 96 7.43 1.64 -5.17
C TYR A 96 6.12 2.14 -4.55
N GLN A 97 5.18 2.61 -5.39
CA GLN A 97 3.91 3.17 -4.94
C GLN A 97 3.03 2.13 -4.21
N LYS A 98 2.99 0.90 -4.72
CA LYS A 98 2.29 -0.24 -4.10
C LYS A 98 2.87 -0.58 -2.74
N ASN A 99 4.20 -0.66 -2.62
CA ASN A 99 4.86 -0.98 -1.37
C ASN A 99 4.60 0.09 -0.31
N ASN A 100 4.66 1.36 -0.69
CA ASN A 100 4.31 2.46 0.21
C ASN A 100 2.82 2.39 0.62
N PHE A 101 1.92 2.10 -0.33
CA PHE A 101 0.49 1.96 -0.03
C PHE A 101 0.22 0.84 0.99
N ILE A 102 0.82 -0.34 0.79
CA ILE A 102 0.67 -1.47 1.72
C ILE A 102 1.17 -1.09 3.13
N LYS A 103 2.29 -0.36 3.21
CA LYS A 103 2.87 0.10 4.47
C LYS A 103 1.95 1.08 5.21
N GLU A 104 1.41 2.07 4.51
CA GLU A 104 0.72 3.21 5.13
C GLU A 104 -0.80 2.99 5.31
N ILE A 105 -1.44 2.16 4.47
CA ILE A 105 -2.90 1.99 4.48
C ILE A 105 -3.43 1.39 5.80
N ALA A 106 -2.59 0.69 6.56
CA ALA A 106 -2.96 0.14 7.87
C ALA A 106 -3.43 1.24 8.85
N ASN A 107 -2.89 2.44 8.76
CA ASN A 107 -3.32 3.57 9.61
C ASN A 107 -4.71 4.09 9.20
N TYR A 108 -5.05 4.03 7.91
CA TYR A 108 -6.38 4.41 7.42
C TYR A 108 -7.43 3.38 7.80
N VAL A 109 -7.08 2.09 7.84
CA VAL A 109 -8.00 1.03 8.31
C VAL A 109 -8.47 1.29 9.74
N LYS A 110 -7.58 1.79 10.63
CA LYS A 110 -7.96 2.13 12.00
C LYS A 110 -8.99 3.27 12.06
N ARG A 111 -8.93 4.22 11.13
CA ARG A 111 -9.80 5.41 11.11
C ARG A 111 -11.12 5.18 10.37
N TYR A 112 -11.07 4.48 9.25
CA TYR A 112 -12.19 4.36 8.30
C TYR A 112 -12.72 2.93 8.14
N GLY A 113 -12.07 1.94 8.75
CA GLY A 113 -12.37 0.53 8.52
C GLY A 113 -11.91 0.06 7.14
N LEU A 114 -12.61 -0.93 6.57
CA LEU A 114 -12.22 -1.55 5.28
C LEU A 114 -12.70 -0.79 4.04
N LYS A 115 -13.57 0.22 4.21
CA LYS A 115 -14.07 1.09 3.14
C LYS A 115 -13.51 2.48 3.35
N ILE A 116 -12.53 2.87 2.54
CA ILE A 116 -11.67 4.03 2.80
C ILE A 116 -11.96 5.10 1.74
N PRO A 117 -12.38 6.31 2.13
CA PRO A 117 -12.41 7.46 1.25
C PRO A 117 -10.98 7.99 1.07
N LEU A 118 -10.63 8.33 -0.16
CA LEU A 118 -9.34 8.89 -0.55
C LEU A 118 -9.53 10.15 -1.39
N HIS A 119 -8.70 11.14 -1.14
CA HIS A 119 -8.63 12.40 -1.86
C HIS A 119 -7.21 12.59 -2.38
N SER A 120 -7.03 12.74 -3.70
CA SER A 120 -5.68 12.68 -4.29
C SER A 120 -4.72 13.70 -3.70
N GLU A 121 -5.18 14.90 -3.38
CA GLU A 121 -4.31 15.92 -2.78
C GLU A 121 -3.87 15.58 -1.36
N TYR A 122 -4.73 14.94 -0.56
CA TYR A 122 -4.47 14.67 0.86
C TYR A 122 -3.82 13.33 1.09
N ASP A 123 -4.16 12.36 0.26
CA ASP A 123 -3.86 10.95 0.50
C ASP A 123 -2.92 10.40 -0.56
N ALA A 124 -2.46 11.22 -1.52
CA ALA A 124 -1.41 10.80 -2.45
C ALA A 124 -0.15 10.34 -1.72
N PHE A 125 0.13 10.86 -0.52
CA PHE A 125 1.29 10.40 0.26
C PHE A 125 1.26 8.90 0.58
N LEU A 126 0.08 8.26 0.56
CA LEU A 126 -0.04 6.81 0.68
C LEU A 126 0.75 6.09 -0.40
N PHE A 127 0.98 6.72 -1.55
CA PHE A 127 1.68 6.13 -2.68
C PHE A 127 3.11 6.67 -2.82
N GLY A 128 3.57 7.62 -2.01
CA GLY A 128 4.95 8.11 -2.06
C GLY A 128 5.12 9.53 -1.52
N GLU A 129 6.29 10.14 -1.74
CA GLU A 129 6.65 11.40 -1.06
C GLU A 129 6.14 12.67 -1.75
N ASN A 130 5.87 12.65 -3.06
CA ASN A 130 5.53 13.84 -3.84
C ASN A 130 4.13 13.75 -4.48
N PRO A 131 3.09 14.34 -3.86
CA PRO A 131 1.71 14.32 -4.36
C PRO A 131 1.53 14.82 -5.80
N ALA A 132 2.33 15.80 -6.23
CA ALA A 132 2.21 16.40 -7.56
C ALA A 132 2.71 15.47 -8.68
N LYS A 133 3.48 14.44 -8.32
CA LYS A 133 4.11 13.50 -9.25
C LYS A 133 3.57 12.06 -9.13
N ILE A 134 2.59 11.86 -8.26
CA ILE A 134 2.01 10.54 -7.98
C ILE A 134 0.89 10.24 -8.97
N ASN A 135 0.95 9.03 -9.54
CA ASN A 135 -0.07 8.49 -10.43
C ASN A 135 -1.23 7.90 -9.60
N PHE A 136 -1.94 8.77 -8.87
CA PHE A 136 -2.93 8.38 -7.86
C PHE A 136 -3.99 7.43 -8.43
N VAL A 137 -4.62 7.80 -9.55
CA VAL A 137 -5.72 7.02 -10.12
C VAL A 137 -5.19 5.73 -10.75
N GLU A 138 -4.05 5.79 -11.44
CA GLU A 138 -3.44 4.65 -12.12
C GLU A 138 -3.00 3.60 -11.11
N THR A 139 -2.41 4.02 -10.00
CA THR A 139 -2.02 3.12 -8.92
C THR A 139 -3.24 2.47 -8.28
N LEU A 140 -4.34 3.20 -8.07
CA LEU A 140 -5.59 2.58 -7.62
C LEU A 140 -6.12 1.54 -8.63
N ILE A 141 -6.10 1.85 -9.92
CA ILE A 141 -6.52 0.92 -10.98
C ILE A 141 -5.65 -0.34 -10.99
N ALA A 142 -4.34 -0.19 -10.87
CA ALA A 142 -3.40 -1.30 -10.84
C ALA A 142 -3.55 -2.16 -9.58
N LEU A 143 -3.79 -1.54 -8.42
CA LEU A 143 -4.10 -2.27 -7.17
C LEU A 143 -5.41 -3.06 -7.28
N GLU A 144 -6.44 -2.51 -7.95
CA GLU A 144 -7.67 -3.25 -8.25
C GLU A 144 -7.41 -4.43 -9.19
N PHE A 145 -6.60 -4.21 -10.23
CA PHE A 145 -6.21 -5.25 -11.20
C PHE A 145 -5.46 -6.41 -10.53
N GLU A 146 -4.59 -6.13 -9.56
CA GLU A 146 -3.93 -7.16 -8.73
C GLU A 146 -4.82 -7.77 -7.64
N ASN A 147 -6.10 -7.40 -7.60
CA ASN A 147 -7.11 -7.84 -6.62
C ASN A 147 -6.74 -7.52 -5.16
N LEU A 148 -6.07 -6.39 -4.93
CA LEU A 148 -5.75 -5.89 -3.59
C LEU A 148 -6.85 -4.99 -3.03
N ILE A 149 -7.55 -4.28 -3.90
CA ILE A 149 -8.68 -3.42 -3.57
C ILE A 149 -9.84 -3.62 -4.56
N SER A 150 -10.99 -3.04 -4.24
CA SER A 150 -12.02 -2.68 -5.21
C SER A 150 -12.27 -1.19 -5.14
N ILE A 151 -12.33 -0.54 -6.29
CA ILE A 151 -12.75 0.86 -6.42
C ILE A 151 -14.27 0.86 -6.44
N ILE A 152 -14.88 1.37 -5.37
CA ILE A 152 -16.34 1.50 -5.23
C ILE A 152 -16.83 2.72 -5.99
N SER A 153 -16.09 3.82 -5.93
CA SER A 153 -16.35 5.02 -6.70
C SER A 153 -15.04 5.73 -7.03
N LEU A 154 -15.04 6.40 -8.18
CA LEU A 154 -14.01 7.33 -8.62
C LEU A 154 -14.75 8.56 -9.16
N GLN A 155 -14.51 9.71 -8.58
CA GLN A 155 -15.24 10.95 -8.83
C GLN A 155 -14.29 12.14 -8.83
N GLU A 156 -14.79 13.29 -9.26
CA GLU A 156 -14.10 14.56 -9.13
C GLU A 156 -14.49 15.21 -7.79
N GLY A 157 -13.48 15.62 -7.04
CA GLY A 157 -13.60 16.49 -5.88
C GLY A 157 -12.90 17.82 -6.14
N VAL A 158 -12.87 18.66 -5.11
CA VAL A 158 -12.33 20.02 -5.20
C VAL A 158 -11.05 20.10 -4.38
N SER A 159 -9.98 20.62 -4.98
CA SER A 159 -8.70 20.86 -4.30
C SER A 159 -8.86 21.83 -3.13
N LYS A 160 -7.84 21.94 -2.28
CA LYS A 160 -7.69 23.13 -1.44
C LYS A 160 -7.67 24.39 -2.30
N PRO A 161 -8.03 25.55 -1.74
CA PRO A 161 -7.78 26.81 -2.42
C PRO A 161 -6.25 27.00 -2.55
N HIS A 162 -5.78 27.35 -3.75
CA HIS A 162 -4.38 27.62 -4.06
C HIS A 162 -4.22 29.03 -4.64
N LYS A 163 -3.16 29.74 -4.25
CA LYS A 163 -2.76 31.01 -4.87
C LYS A 163 -1.51 30.77 -5.71
N ASN A 164 -1.54 31.21 -6.96
CA ASN A 164 -0.42 31.10 -7.87
C ASN A 164 0.60 32.20 -7.52
N THR A 165 1.83 31.82 -7.17
CA THR A 165 2.94 32.75 -6.95
C THR A 165 4.10 32.43 -7.89
N TYR A 166 4.98 33.40 -8.12
CA TYR A 166 6.19 33.22 -8.95
C TYR A 166 7.13 32.10 -8.43
N GLN A 167 6.94 31.64 -7.19
CA GLN A 167 7.75 30.59 -6.56
C GLN A 167 7.01 29.24 -6.41
N GLY A 168 5.73 29.15 -6.80
CA GLY A 168 4.94 27.93 -6.72
C GLY A 168 3.51 28.15 -6.24
N TRP A 169 2.94 27.14 -5.59
CA TRP A 169 1.57 27.16 -5.07
C TRP A 169 1.57 27.48 -3.57
N GLU A 170 0.85 28.52 -3.16
CA GLU A 170 0.61 28.83 -1.74
C GLU A 170 -0.78 28.36 -1.30
N ILE A 171 -0.86 27.82 -0.08
CA ILE A 171 -2.10 27.42 0.59
C ILE A 171 -2.48 28.55 1.55
N PRO A 172 -3.75 28.96 1.64
CA PRO A 172 -4.14 30.10 2.48
C PRO A 172 -3.87 29.81 3.95
N SER A 173 -3.19 30.74 4.62
CA SER A 173 -3.03 30.75 6.06
C SER A 173 -4.33 31.21 6.75
N MET A 174 -4.51 30.85 8.03
CA MET A 174 -5.68 31.32 8.80
C MET A 174 -5.76 32.85 8.77
N GLY A 175 -6.89 33.38 8.28
CA GLY A 175 -7.17 34.83 8.26
C GLY A 175 -7.02 35.53 6.90
N GLN A 176 -6.55 34.85 5.85
CA GLN A 176 -6.47 35.43 4.51
C GLN A 176 -7.83 35.42 3.78
N THR A 177 -8.13 36.50 3.05
CA THR A 177 -9.29 36.59 2.16
C THR A 177 -9.15 35.61 1.00
N ARG A 178 -10.17 34.76 0.82
CA ARG A 178 -10.19 33.66 -0.18
C ARG A 178 -10.35 34.13 -1.63
N SER A 179 -10.48 35.42 -1.90
CA SER A 179 -10.77 35.97 -3.24
C SER A 179 -9.67 35.69 -4.28
N ASP A 180 -8.43 35.51 -3.83
CA ASP A 180 -7.28 35.31 -4.73
C ASP A 180 -6.91 33.83 -4.89
N PHE A 181 -7.64 32.92 -4.25
CA PHE A 181 -7.35 31.50 -4.25
C PHE A 181 -8.28 30.77 -5.22
N ILE A 182 -7.69 30.05 -6.17
CA ILE A 182 -8.41 29.21 -7.11
C ILE A 182 -8.46 27.77 -6.58
N THR A 183 -9.55 27.07 -6.89
CA THR A 183 -9.63 25.62 -6.69
C THR A 183 -9.63 24.94 -8.05
N PHE A 184 -9.16 23.70 -8.10
CA PHE A 184 -9.20 22.87 -9.29
C PHE A 184 -9.83 21.51 -8.97
N GLN A 185 -10.31 20.84 -10.02
CA GLN A 185 -10.86 19.50 -9.88
C GLN A 185 -9.73 18.50 -9.62
N VAL A 186 -9.93 17.63 -8.63
CA VAL A 186 -8.97 16.60 -8.23
C VAL A 186 -9.66 15.25 -8.06
N PRO A 187 -9.01 14.13 -8.39
CA PRO A 187 -9.61 12.82 -8.19
C PRO A 187 -9.91 12.51 -6.72
N THR A 188 -11.10 11.97 -6.47
CA THR A 188 -11.49 11.36 -5.20
C THR A 188 -11.95 9.93 -5.46
N ALA A 189 -11.65 9.03 -4.54
CA ALA A 189 -12.01 7.63 -4.68
C ALA A 189 -12.55 7.07 -3.37
N THR A 190 -13.50 6.16 -3.45
CA THR A 190 -13.81 5.26 -2.33
C THR A 190 -13.35 3.87 -2.69
N ILE A 191 -12.48 3.30 -1.87
CA ILE A 191 -11.96 1.95 -2.07
C ILE A 191 -12.46 1.00 -0.99
N LYS A 192 -12.55 -0.28 -1.31
CA LYS A 192 -12.77 -1.37 -0.36
C LYS A 192 -11.56 -2.30 -0.39
N LEU A 193 -10.96 -2.57 0.76
CA LEU A 193 -9.81 -3.48 0.83
C LEU A 193 -10.26 -4.93 0.60
N LYS A 194 -9.49 -5.70 -0.17
CA LYS A 194 -9.71 -7.14 -0.40
C LYS A 194 -8.95 -7.96 0.62
N ARG A 195 -9.38 -9.21 0.83
CA ARG A 195 -8.72 -10.14 1.76
C ARG A 195 -7.23 -10.32 1.47
N LYS A 196 -6.85 -10.34 0.19
CA LYS A 196 -5.44 -10.41 -0.25
C LYS A 196 -4.58 -9.30 0.38
N LEU A 197 -5.05 -8.05 0.34
CA LEU A 197 -4.35 -6.91 0.96
C LEU A 197 -4.46 -6.93 2.49
N ILE A 198 -5.63 -7.26 3.03
CA ILE A 198 -5.84 -7.36 4.48
C ILE A 198 -4.81 -8.29 5.11
N ASN A 199 -4.54 -9.43 4.47
CA ASN A 199 -3.53 -10.39 4.90
C ASN A 199 -2.08 -9.86 4.87
N LEU A 200 -1.80 -8.83 4.07
CA LEU A 200 -0.48 -8.18 4.01
C LEU A 200 -0.31 -7.14 5.11
N ILE A 201 -1.40 -6.45 5.49
CA ILE A 201 -1.35 -5.33 6.44
C ILE A 201 -1.63 -5.77 7.88
N GLU A 202 -2.54 -6.72 8.07
CA GLU A 202 -2.77 -7.35 9.36
C GLU A 202 -1.53 -8.18 9.71
N PRO A 203 -1.07 -8.15 10.97
CA PRO A 203 -0.14 -9.16 11.43
C PRO A 203 -0.89 -10.50 11.43
N ASN A 204 -0.86 -11.21 10.29
CA ASN A 204 -1.17 -12.62 10.21
C ASN A 204 -0.06 -13.36 10.96
N LEU A 205 -0.17 -13.35 12.28
CA LEU A 205 0.75 -13.98 13.21
C LEU A 205 0.20 -15.36 13.55
N SER A 206 0.82 -16.38 12.99
CA SER A 206 0.46 -17.78 13.23
C SER A 206 1.70 -18.65 13.13
N TYR A 207 1.67 -19.78 13.81
CA TYR A 207 2.76 -20.74 13.79
C TYR A 207 2.23 -22.14 13.50
N GLU A 208 2.76 -22.79 12.47
CA GLU A 208 2.40 -24.16 12.11
C GLU A 208 3.60 -24.87 11.49
N SER A 209 3.90 -26.09 11.94
CA SER A 209 4.90 -26.98 11.34
C SER A 209 6.22 -26.28 10.98
N PHE A 210 6.90 -25.68 11.96
CA PHE A 210 8.17 -24.97 11.78
C PHE A 210 8.10 -23.67 10.97
N ARG A 211 6.90 -23.18 10.64
CA ARG A 211 6.68 -21.94 9.88
C ARG A 211 5.99 -20.90 10.73
N LEU A 212 6.66 -19.77 10.93
CA LEU A 212 6.08 -18.56 11.48
C LEU A 212 5.60 -17.67 10.33
N SER A 213 4.29 -17.55 10.19
CA SER A 213 3.70 -16.53 9.31
C SER A 213 3.65 -15.22 10.07
N PHE A 214 4.21 -14.17 9.47
CA PHE A 214 4.15 -12.82 10.05
C PHE A 214 4.27 -11.77 8.94
N LYS A 215 3.37 -10.78 8.93
CA LYS A 215 3.35 -9.67 7.94
C LYS A 215 3.44 -10.15 6.47
N GLY A 216 2.72 -11.23 6.16
CA GLY A 216 2.69 -11.82 4.81
C GLY A 216 3.98 -12.53 4.39
N LYS A 217 4.94 -12.73 5.31
CA LYS A 217 6.15 -13.54 5.10
C LYS A 217 6.04 -14.86 5.85
N GLU A 218 6.62 -15.90 5.28
CA GLU A 218 6.86 -17.17 5.96
C GLU A 218 8.31 -17.24 6.42
N ILE A 219 8.52 -17.48 7.72
CA ILE A 219 9.83 -17.54 8.35
C ILE A 219 10.05 -18.95 8.88
N LEU A 220 11.13 -19.60 8.42
CA LEU A 220 11.49 -20.94 8.85
C LEU A 220 12.15 -20.93 10.24
N ILE A 221 11.52 -21.61 11.18
CA ILE A 221 11.98 -21.80 12.55
C ILE A 221 12.51 -23.23 12.68
N PRO A 222 13.82 -23.43 12.91
CA PRO A 222 14.39 -24.76 13.06
C PRO A 222 13.81 -25.48 14.28
N GLU A 223 13.80 -26.80 14.20
CA GLU A 223 13.47 -27.68 15.33
C GLU A 223 14.43 -27.45 16.51
N GLY A 224 13.91 -27.52 17.74
CA GLY A 224 14.64 -27.25 18.98
C GLY A 224 13.98 -26.14 19.81
N ASP A 225 14.77 -25.40 20.59
CA ASP A 225 14.26 -24.40 21.56
C ASP A 225 13.41 -23.29 20.90
N GLN A 226 13.71 -22.91 19.66
CA GLN A 226 12.97 -21.88 18.92
C GLN A 226 11.58 -22.37 18.51
N ASP A 227 11.48 -23.59 17.97
CA ASP A 227 10.20 -24.23 17.65
C ASP A 227 9.37 -24.48 18.92
N ALA A 228 10.00 -25.00 19.97
CA ALA A 228 9.33 -25.22 21.25
C ALA A 228 8.77 -23.92 21.83
N LEU A 229 9.52 -22.81 21.77
CA LEU A 229 9.03 -21.50 22.19
C LEU A 229 7.84 -21.03 21.34
N CYS A 230 7.93 -21.16 20.02
CA CYS A 230 6.85 -20.78 19.11
C CYS A 230 5.57 -21.58 19.36
N LYS A 231 5.67 -22.90 19.59
CA LYS A 231 4.54 -23.76 19.93
C LYS A 231 3.82 -23.32 21.20
N VAL A 232 4.53 -22.76 22.18
CA VAL A 232 3.93 -22.22 23.41
C VAL A 232 3.28 -20.86 23.16
N LEU A 233 4.03 -19.90 22.61
CA LEU A 233 3.58 -18.52 22.48
C LEU A 233 2.44 -18.36 21.46
N PHE A 234 2.48 -19.11 20.36
CA PHE A 234 1.56 -18.98 19.23
C PHE A 234 0.51 -20.08 19.17
N ARG A 235 0.36 -20.90 20.23
CA ARG A 235 -0.60 -22.01 20.29
C ARG A 235 -2.04 -21.58 19.99
N ASP A 236 -2.45 -20.48 20.61
CA ASP A 236 -3.80 -19.96 20.54
C ASP A 236 -3.80 -18.46 20.89
N LYS A 237 -4.95 -17.81 20.69
CA LYS A 237 -5.10 -16.37 20.96
C LYS A 237 -4.80 -15.98 22.41
N LYS A 238 -5.18 -16.80 23.39
CA LYS A 238 -4.93 -16.52 24.81
C LYS A 238 -3.45 -16.62 25.13
N SER A 239 -2.77 -17.61 24.57
CA SER A 239 -1.33 -17.82 24.72
C SER A 239 -0.53 -16.64 24.16
N MET A 240 -0.95 -16.05 23.04
CA MET A 240 -0.31 -14.86 22.46
C MET A 240 -0.48 -13.59 23.32
N LEU A 241 -1.56 -13.47 24.10
CA LEU A 241 -1.82 -12.32 24.98
C LEU A 241 -1.14 -12.44 26.35
N LYS A 242 -0.77 -13.66 26.74
CA LYS A 242 -0.21 -13.96 28.06
C LYS A 242 1.24 -13.47 28.14
N HIS A 243 1.60 -12.94 29.31
CA HIS A 243 2.98 -12.81 29.72
C HIS A 243 3.39 -14.09 30.41
N TRP A 244 4.26 -14.85 29.76
CA TRP A 244 4.71 -16.13 30.26
C TRP A 244 5.92 -15.94 31.15
N SER A 245 5.93 -16.59 32.30
CA SER A 245 7.17 -16.77 33.06
C SER A 245 8.04 -17.84 32.37
N TYR A 246 9.35 -17.82 32.64
CA TYR A 246 10.25 -18.81 32.06
C TYR A 246 9.95 -20.23 32.52
N ASP A 247 9.57 -20.39 33.79
CA ASP A 247 9.27 -21.68 34.38
C ASP A 247 8.04 -22.30 33.70
N GLU A 248 7.00 -21.52 33.40
CA GLU A 248 5.82 -22.00 32.66
C GLU A 248 6.11 -22.38 31.21
N ILE A 249 7.07 -21.70 30.55
CA ILE A 249 7.45 -22.03 29.17
C ILE A 249 8.21 -23.34 29.14
N LEU A 250 9.24 -23.45 29.99
CA LEU A 250 10.00 -24.68 30.15
C LEU A 250 9.03 -25.81 30.55
N GLU A 251 8.07 -25.49 31.45
CA GLU A 251 6.78 -26.13 31.74
C GLU A 251 6.28 -27.03 30.61
N ALA A 252 5.84 -26.29 29.60
CA ALA A 252 5.20 -26.77 28.41
C ALA A 252 6.17 -27.43 27.42
N TRP A 253 7.49 -27.25 27.58
CA TRP A 253 8.49 -27.98 26.78
C TRP A 253 8.68 -29.42 27.28
N GLY A 254 8.24 -29.76 28.49
CA GLY A 254 8.42 -31.08 29.08
C GLY A 254 9.85 -31.36 29.57
N GLY A 255 10.62 -30.30 29.87
CA GLY A 255 11.99 -30.41 30.38
C GLY A 255 12.05 -30.60 31.90
N ASN A 256 13.18 -31.07 32.43
CA ASN A 256 13.45 -31.09 33.88
C ASN A 256 14.06 -29.74 34.31
N TYR A 257 13.47 -29.11 35.34
CA TYR A 257 13.68 -27.71 35.77
C TYR A 257 14.86 -27.47 36.70
N GLU A 258 15.70 -28.46 36.94
CA GLU A 258 16.67 -28.38 38.04
C GLU A 258 17.89 -27.48 37.75
N ASN A 259 18.02 -26.94 36.54
CA ASN A 259 19.17 -26.11 36.16
C ASN A 259 18.88 -24.61 36.31
N LYS A 260 19.63 -23.93 37.18
CA LYS A 260 19.56 -22.47 37.43
C LYS A 260 19.75 -21.60 36.17
N ASP A 261 20.31 -22.15 35.10
CA ASP A 261 20.54 -21.44 33.83
C ASP A 261 19.48 -21.72 32.76
N ALA A 262 18.42 -22.49 33.04
CA ALA A 262 17.40 -22.87 32.06
C ALA A 262 16.67 -21.66 31.43
N TRP A 263 16.52 -20.55 32.17
CA TRP A 263 15.95 -19.30 31.64
C TRP A 263 16.73 -18.74 30.44
N ARG A 264 18.05 -19.01 30.34
CA ARG A 264 18.87 -18.57 29.21
C ARG A 264 18.44 -19.23 27.89
N LYS A 265 17.91 -20.45 27.94
CA LYS A 265 17.41 -21.15 26.74
C LYS A 265 16.24 -20.40 26.13
N VAL A 266 15.23 -20.09 26.96
CA VAL A 266 14.06 -19.33 26.52
C VAL A 266 14.47 -17.93 26.05
N TYR A 267 15.37 -17.27 26.78
CA TYR A 267 15.88 -15.96 26.43
C TYR A 267 16.54 -15.95 25.04
N ASN A 268 17.46 -16.90 24.80
CA ASN A 268 18.18 -17.02 23.54
C ASN A 268 17.26 -17.43 22.39
N ALA A 269 16.32 -18.34 22.61
CA ALA A 269 15.32 -18.72 21.62
C ALA A 269 14.50 -17.52 21.14
N GLY A 270 14.00 -16.69 22.07
CA GLY A 270 13.27 -15.47 21.71
C GLY A 270 14.12 -14.47 20.92
N ARG A 271 15.39 -14.29 21.29
CA ARG A 271 16.30 -13.40 20.55
C ARG A 271 16.60 -13.89 19.14
N GLU A 272 16.83 -15.18 18.96
CA GLU A 272 17.11 -15.74 17.63
C GLU A 272 15.89 -15.74 16.72
N ILE A 273 14.68 -15.95 17.27
CA ILE A 273 13.43 -15.76 16.51
C ILE A 273 13.32 -14.31 16.05
N ASN A 274 13.51 -13.33 16.94
CA ASN A 274 13.50 -11.92 16.55
C ASN A 274 14.52 -11.59 15.46
N LYS A 275 15.72 -12.16 15.53
CA LYS A 275 16.75 -11.99 14.49
C LYS A 275 16.28 -12.52 13.12
N LYS A 276 15.68 -13.71 13.07
CA LYS A 276 15.10 -14.29 11.84
C LYS A 276 13.95 -13.46 11.30
N VAL A 277 13.07 -12.98 12.18
CA VAL A 277 11.96 -12.09 11.84
C VAL A 277 12.49 -10.77 11.27
N ALA A 278 13.52 -10.18 11.88
CA ALA A 278 14.12 -8.94 11.43
C ALA A 278 14.71 -9.06 10.02
N ILE A 279 15.38 -10.17 9.70
CA ILE A 279 15.89 -10.44 8.35
C ILE A 279 14.77 -10.42 7.30
N SER A 280 13.61 -10.98 7.65
CA SER A 280 12.50 -11.16 6.70
C SER A 280 11.54 -9.97 6.63
N THR A 281 11.43 -9.18 7.71
CA THR A 281 10.36 -8.19 7.92
C THR A 281 10.83 -6.84 8.45
N THR A 282 12.13 -6.68 8.73
CA THR A 282 12.74 -5.51 9.41
C THR A 282 12.24 -5.24 10.84
N ILE A 283 11.45 -6.15 11.42
CA ILE A 283 10.94 -6.05 12.80
C ILE A 283 11.78 -6.93 13.71
N ASP A 284 12.38 -6.36 14.76
CA ASP A 284 13.30 -7.03 15.68
C ASP A 284 12.74 -7.21 17.10
N ASP A 285 11.51 -6.78 17.35
CA ASP A 285 10.85 -6.82 18.66
C ASP A 285 9.55 -7.65 18.65
N LEU A 286 9.41 -8.66 17.79
CA LEU A 286 8.20 -9.51 17.73
C LEU A 286 7.93 -10.21 19.08
N ILE A 287 8.97 -10.80 19.67
CA ILE A 287 8.94 -11.43 20.99
C ILE A 287 9.61 -10.50 21.98
N GLY A 288 8.87 -10.05 22.99
CA GLY A 288 9.39 -9.34 24.14
C GLY A 288 10.02 -10.30 25.12
N VAL A 289 11.34 -10.22 25.28
CA VAL A 289 12.11 -11.07 26.20
C VAL A 289 12.67 -10.20 27.33
N LYS A 290 12.28 -10.48 28.58
CA LYS A 290 12.76 -9.78 29.79
C LYS A 290 13.40 -10.78 30.76
N THR A 291 14.06 -10.31 31.81
CA THR A 291 14.77 -11.19 32.77
C THR A 291 13.90 -12.25 33.47
N LYS A 292 12.57 -12.11 33.48
CA LYS A 292 11.65 -13.08 34.11
C LYS A 292 10.47 -13.51 33.23
N THR A 293 10.28 -12.86 32.09
CA THR A 293 9.06 -13.04 31.30
C THR A 293 9.34 -13.01 29.81
N THR A 294 8.55 -13.77 29.05
CA THR A 294 8.51 -13.73 27.60
C THR A 294 7.07 -13.55 27.13
N PHE A 295 6.86 -12.72 26.11
CA PHE A 295 5.54 -12.44 25.58
C PHE A 295 5.62 -12.06 24.10
N VAL A 296 4.51 -12.24 23.38
CA VAL A 296 4.37 -11.69 22.03
C VAL A 296 4.07 -10.20 22.15
N ASN A 297 4.80 -9.37 21.41
CA ASN A 297 4.66 -7.92 21.51
C ASN A 297 3.24 -7.47 21.11
N PRO A 298 2.49 -6.77 21.99
CA PRO A 298 1.10 -6.38 21.75
C PRO A 298 0.87 -5.48 20.52
N LYS A 299 1.93 -4.86 19.96
CA LYS A 299 1.88 -4.11 18.70
C LYS A 299 1.47 -4.99 17.52
N TYR A 300 1.79 -6.28 17.59
CA TYR A 300 1.68 -7.24 16.50
C TYR A 300 0.59 -8.27 16.70
N LEU A 301 -0.16 -8.18 17.80
CA LEU A 301 -1.30 -9.05 18.01
C LEU A 301 -2.44 -8.68 17.06
N PRO A 302 -3.16 -9.68 16.50
CA PRO A 302 -4.32 -9.43 15.66
C PRO A 302 -5.34 -8.54 16.38
N SER A 303 -6.00 -7.63 15.66
CA SER A 303 -6.99 -6.69 16.22
C SER A 303 -8.14 -7.39 16.96
N GLN A 304 -8.44 -8.64 16.60
CA GLN A 304 -9.46 -9.50 17.25
C GLN A 304 -8.94 -10.26 18.49
N ALA A 305 -7.69 -10.04 18.90
CA ALA A 305 -7.13 -10.58 20.12
C ALA A 305 -7.03 -9.52 21.24
N LYS A 306 -7.29 -8.24 20.94
CA LYS A 306 -7.37 -7.17 21.95
C LYS A 306 -8.77 -7.06 22.54
#